data_AF-A0A1V4HQS6-F1
#
_entry.id   AF-A0A1V4HQS6-F1
#
_cell.length_a   1.000
_cell.length_b   1.000
_cell.length_c   1.000
_cell.angle_alpha   90.00
_cell.angle_beta   90.00
_cell.angle_gamma   90.00
#
_symmetry.space_group_name_H-M   'P 1'
#
loop_
_entity.id
_entity.type
_entity.pdbx_description
1 polymer ?
#
loop_
_entity_poly.entity_id
_entity_poly.type
_entity_poly.pdbx_seq_one_letter_code
_entity_poly.pdbx_strand_id
1 'polypeptide(L)'
;MSVTEFDFLSVVRSCIPKEAEVIQLEQPGNPAAILYADVDGDGQPEITALYRYLGNQYLFAIKDFSGNWFPIGSAATGRAQAVTDFAAAPVSRREGWDVIIGWQNESASSELDIIQLTPTGYQRLIPPGTTYSHLEIEDMPNRDGRDGLCEIALWVKDSDQAYQVQTYRWAPYRLVPNHDVHPYYFQKVSRYYENLVREQPDQPVYRSYLEDAQRKAGGN
;
A
#
# COMPACT_ATOMS: atom_id res chain seq x y z
N MET A 1 -29.03 -7.96 -19.94
CA MET A 1 -27.94 -7.07 -20.37
C MET A 1 -26.81 -7.29 -19.38
N SER A 2 -25.77 -8.04 -19.77
CA SER A 2 -24.58 -8.23 -18.96
C SER A 2 -23.84 -6.90 -18.90
N VAL A 3 -23.57 -6.40 -17.70
CA VAL A 3 -22.59 -5.34 -17.51
C VAL A 3 -21.27 -5.92 -18.01
N THR A 4 -20.78 -5.44 -19.16
CA THR A 4 -19.41 -5.73 -19.59
C THR A 4 -18.49 -5.17 -18.53
N GLU A 5 -17.91 -6.05 -17.74
CA GLU A 5 -16.83 -5.73 -16.82
C GLU A 5 -15.73 -5.02 -17.61
N PHE A 6 -15.31 -3.84 -17.15
CA PHE A 6 -14.28 -3.07 -17.84
C PHE A 6 -12.96 -3.84 -17.75
N ASP A 7 -12.45 -4.31 -18.89
CA ASP A 7 -11.24 -5.13 -18.94
C ASP A 7 -9.99 -4.26 -18.90
N PHE A 8 -9.61 -3.85 -17.68
CA PHE A 8 -8.40 -3.08 -17.42
C PHE A 8 -7.13 -3.76 -17.97
N LEU A 9 -7.07 -5.09 -17.95
CA LEU A 9 -5.90 -5.84 -18.42
C LEU A 9 -5.72 -5.68 -19.93
N SER A 10 -6.80 -5.78 -20.70
CA SER A 10 -6.74 -5.56 -22.16
C SER A 10 -6.33 -4.13 -22.50
N VAL A 11 -6.84 -3.14 -21.77
CA VAL A 11 -6.44 -1.73 -21.97
C VAL A 11 -4.93 -1.56 -21.69
N VAL A 12 -4.43 -2.02 -20.55
CA VAL A 12 -3.00 -1.92 -20.22
C VAL A 12 -2.14 -2.62 -21.27
N ARG A 13 -2.51 -3.84 -21.69
CA ARG A 13 -1.80 -4.59 -22.74
C ARG A 13 -1.73 -3.85 -24.07
N SER A 14 -2.74 -3.05 -24.40
CA SER A 14 -2.74 -2.25 -25.63
C SER A 14 -1.77 -1.06 -25.59
N CYS A 15 -1.34 -0.65 -24.39
CA CYS A 15 -0.50 0.54 -24.19
C CYS A 15 0.95 0.22 -23.78
N ILE A 16 1.29 -1.05 -23.55
CA ILE A 16 2.66 -1.50 -23.25
C ILE A 16 3.27 -2.21 -24.46
N PRO A 17 4.61 -2.41 -24.51
CA PRO A 17 5.25 -3.19 -25.58
C PRO A 17 4.64 -4.59 -25.72
N LYS A 18 4.58 -5.12 -26.95
CA LYS A 18 3.91 -6.40 -27.24
C LYS A 18 4.52 -7.58 -26.48
N GLU A 19 5.83 -7.54 -26.25
CA GLU A 19 6.60 -8.55 -25.53
C GLU A 19 6.66 -8.27 -24.01
N ALA A 20 6.01 -7.21 -23.53
CA ALA A 20 5.92 -6.90 -22.12
C ALA A 20 4.83 -7.72 -21.42
N GLU A 21 5.05 -7.99 -20.14
CA GLU A 21 4.12 -8.74 -19.31
C GLU A 21 3.65 -7.89 -18.14
N VAL A 22 2.34 -7.81 -17.91
CA VAL A 22 1.80 -7.17 -16.69
C VAL A 22 2.20 -8.02 -15.50
N ILE A 23 2.72 -7.37 -14.46
CA ILE A 23 3.18 -8.05 -13.25
C ILE A 23 1.98 -8.56 -12.47
N GLN A 24 2.14 -9.74 -11.86
CA GLN A 24 1.20 -10.30 -10.90
C GLN A 24 1.74 -10.09 -9.49
N LEU A 25 0.84 -9.82 -8.55
CA LEU A 25 1.20 -9.70 -7.14
C LEU A 25 1.44 -11.09 -6.54
N GLU A 26 2.39 -11.20 -5.62
CA GLU A 26 2.63 -12.38 -4.79
C GLU A 26 1.56 -12.46 -3.68
N GLN A 27 0.31 -12.61 -4.10
CA GLN A 27 -0.87 -12.72 -3.24
C GLN A 27 -1.76 -13.87 -3.73
N PRO A 28 -2.63 -14.45 -2.87
CA PRO A 28 -3.56 -15.48 -3.31
C PRO A 28 -4.36 -15.08 -4.55
N GLY A 29 -4.27 -15.90 -5.61
CA GLY A 29 -4.93 -15.63 -6.90
C GLY A 29 -4.10 -14.83 -7.89
N ASN A 30 -2.88 -14.40 -7.53
CA ASN A 30 -1.92 -13.70 -8.38
C ASN A 30 -2.55 -12.54 -9.18
N PRO A 31 -3.24 -11.61 -8.51
CA PRO A 31 -3.92 -10.52 -9.20
C PRO A 31 -2.93 -9.68 -10.00
N ALA A 32 -3.37 -9.16 -11.15
CA ALA A 32 -2.55 -8.25 -11.93
C ALA A 32 -2.32 -6.95 -11.14
N ALA A 33 -1.08 -6.45 -11.16
CA ALA A 33 -0.68 -5.19 -10.56
C ALA A 33 -1.22 -4.01 -11.38
N ILE A 34 -2.54 -3.81 -11.32
CA ILE A 34 -3.29 -2.76 -12.00
C ILE A 34 -4.19 -2.07 -10.97
N LEU A 35 -4.19 -0.74 -10.99
CA LEU A 35 -4.98 0.13 -10.12
C LEU A 35 -5.77 1.12 -10.97
N TYR A 36 -6.94 1.52 -10.46
CA TYR A 36 -7.75 2.57 -11.04
C TYR A 36 -7.98 3.65 -9.97
N ALA A 37 -7.25 4.77 -10.07
CA ALA A 37 -7.22 5.83 -9.07
C ALA A 37 -6.75 7.15 -9.69
N ASP A 38 -7.22 8.27 -9.13
CA ASP A 38 -6.77 9.62 -9.49
C ASP A 38 -5.36 9.84 -8.94
N VAL A 39 -4.33 9.51 -9.70
CA VAL A 39 -2.92 9.59 -9.28
C VAL A 39 -2.28 10.91 -9.70
N ASP A 40 -2.82 11.58 -10.71
CA ASP A 40 -2.33 12.89 -11.16
C ASP A 40 -3.01 14.09 -10.47
N GLY A 41 -4.13 13.86 -9.78
CA GLY A 41 -4.80 14.83 -8.92
C GLY A 41 -5.80 15.74 -9.62
N ASP A 42 -6.24 15.40 -10.83
CA ASP A 42 -7.24 16.21 -11.56
C ASP A 42 -8.70 15.81 -11.29
N GLY A 43 -8.92 14.85 -10.38
CA GLY A 43 -10.24 14.36 -10.00
C GLY A 43 -10.79 13.26 -10.92
N GLN A 44 -10.05 12.87 -11.97
CA GLN A 44 -10.39 11.73 -12.82
C GLN A 44 -9.40 10.59 -12.56
N PRO A 45 -9.89 9.34 -12.46
CA PRO A 45 -9.00 8.20 -12.25
C PRO A 45 -8.22 7.79 -13.50
N GLU A 46 -6.94 7.51 -13.30
CA GLU A 46 -6.06 6.84 -14.25
C GLU A 46 -6.04 5.34 -14.01
N ILE A 47 -5.60 4.59 -15.04
CA ILE A 47 -5.15 3.22 -14.83
C ILE A 47 -3.64 3.25 -14.61
N THR A 48 -3.18 2.77 -13.45
CA THR A 48 -1.76 2.64 -13.12
C THR A 48 -1.39 1.16 -13.06
N ALA A 49 -0.28 0.76 -13.67
CA ALA A 49 0.13 -0.64 -13.73
C ALA A 49 1.65 -0.83 -13.60
N LEU A 50 2.04 -2.03 -13.16
CA LEU A 50 3.41 -2.51 -13.23
C LEU A 50 3.54 -3.53 -14.36
N TYR A 51 4.57 -3.38 -15.19
CA TYR A 51 4.91 -4.35 -16.23
C TYR A 51 6.40 -4.66 -16.27
N ARG A 52 6.74 -5.80 -16.86
CA ARG A 52 8.11 -6.24 -17.12
C ARG A 52 8.39 -6.23 -18.61
N TYR A 53 9.52 -5.65 -19.00
CA TYR A 53 9.98 -5.63 -20.38
C TYR A 53 11.50 -5.69 -20.42
N LEU A 54 12.06 -6.60 -21.23
CA LEU A 54 13.50 -6.82 -21.38
C LEU A 54 14.25 -6.95 -20.03
N GLY A 55 13.66 -7.69 -19.08
CA GLY A 55 14.24 -7.93 -17.75
C GLY A 55 14.14 -6.75 -16.77
N ASN A 56 13.58 -5.61 -17.18
CA ASN A 56 13.35 -4.46 -16.32
C ASN A 56 11.88 -4.34 -15.95
N GLN A 57 11.61 -3.80 -14.77
CA GLN A 57 10.27 -3.51 -14.30
C GLN A 57 9.97 -2.01 -14.41
N TYR A 58 8.76 -1.69 -14.82
CA TYR A 58 8.31 -0.33 -15.09
C TYR A 58 7.00 -0.05 -14.36
N LEU A 59 6.91 1.16 -13.78
CA LEU A 59 5.66 1.76 -13.34
C LEU A 59 5.13 2.65 -14.46
N PHE A 60 3.83 2.61 -14.67
CA PHE A 60 3.17 3.21 -15.81
C PHE A 60 1.76 3.68 -15.47
N ALA A 61 1.33 4.79 -16.05
CA ALA A 61 -0.02 5.32 -15.91
C ALA A 61 -0.57 5.74 -17.27
N ILE A 62 -1.86 5.48 -17.48
CA ILE A 62 -2.63 5.87 -18.66
C ILE A 62 -3.90 6.59 -18.24
N LYS A 63 -4.32 7.53 -19.08
CA LYS A 63 -5.50 8.35 -18.87
C LYS A 63 -6.43 8.26 -20.07
N ASP A 64 -7.73 8.30 -19.81
CA ASP A 64 -8.74 8.35 -20.85
C ASP A 64 -8.84 9.77 -21.41
N PHE A 65 -8.70 9.87 -22.73
CA PHE A 65 -8.99 11.09 -23.48
C PHE A 65 -10.04 10.77 -24.53
N SER A 66 -11.31 11.03 -24.18
CA SER A 66 -12.47 10.81 -25.05
C SER A 66 -12.62 9.36 -25.51
N GLY A 67 -12.49 8.40 -24.59
CA GLY A 67 -12.63 6.96 -24.87
C GLY A 67 -11.37 6.28 -25.42
N ASN A 68 -10.25 7.00 -25.47
CA ASN A 68 -8.96 6.46 -25.89
C ASN A 68 -7.95 6.61 -24.76
N TRP A 69 -7.23 5.52 -24.44
CA TRP A 69 -6.25 5.49 -23.37
C TRP A 69 -4.86 5.84 -23.88
N PHE A 70 -4.23 6.83 -23.25
CA PHE A 70 -2.88 7.28 -23.61
C PHE A 70 -1.93 7.25 -22.42
N PRO A 71 -0.67 6.82 -22.62
CA PRO A 71 0.40 6.96 -21.63
C PRO A 71 0.55 8.41 -21.14
N ILE A 72 0.50 8.61 -19.84
CA ILE A 72 0.82 9.92 -19.21
C ILE A 72 2.10 9.86 -18.39
N GLY A 73 2.59 8.65 -18.05
CA GLY A 73 3.85 8.46 -17.34
C GLY A 73 4.37 7.04 -17.47
N SER A 74 5.69 6.89 -17.61
CA SER A 74 6.37 5.61 -17.47
C SER A 74 7.79 5.80 -16.95
N ALA A 75 8.20 4.99 -15.97
CA ALA A 75 9.58 4.96 -15.50
C ALA A 75 9.99 3.56 -15.08
N ALA A 76 11.27 3.23 -15.30
CA ALA A 76 11.85 2.03 -14.71
C ALA A 76 11.85 2.17 -13.18
N THR A 77 11.44 1.13 -12.47
CA THR A 77 11.38 1.14 -11.00
C THR A 77 12.76 1.00 -10.37
N GLY A 78 13.75 0.55 -11.15
CA GLY A 78 15.09 0.21 -10.67
C GLY A 78 15.11 -1.01 -9.75
N ARG A 79 14.00 -1.74 -9.66
CA ARG A 79 13.81 -2.92 -8.81
C ARG A 79 13.40 -4.11 -9.67
N ALA A 80 13.87 -5.29 -9.28
CA ALA A 80 13.53 -6.56 -9.95
C ALA A 80 12.84 -7.55 -9.00
N GLN A 81 12.64 -7.17 -7.74
CA GLN A 81 11.94 -7.96 -6.73
C GLN A 81 10.48 -8.19 -7.14
N ALA A 82 9.91 -9.29 -6.65
CA ALA A 82 8.49 -9.53 -6.75
C ALA A 82 7.69 -8.46 -5.99
N VAL A 83 6.44 -8.25 -6.40
CA VAL A 83 5.57 -7.21 -5.84
C VAL A 83 4.55 -7.89 -4.93
N THR A 84 4.54 -7.55 -3.64
CA THR A 84 3.58 -8.12 -2.68
C THR A 84 2.33 -7.27 -2.57
N ASP A 85 2.46 -5.96 -2.73
CA ASP A 85 1.37 -5.00 -2.56
C ASP A 85 1.44 -3.95 -3.65
N PHE A 86 0.28 -3.58 -4.17
CA PHE A 86 0.13 -2.51 -5.12
C PHE A 86 -1.20 -1.84 -4.83
N ALA A 87 -1.16 -0.62 -4.30
CA ALA A 87 -2.33 0.15 -3.89
C ALA A 87 -2.16 1.63 -4.24
N ALA A 88 -3.27 2.38 -4.20
CA ALA A 88 -3.23 3.82 -4.30
C ALA A 88 -4.05 4.44 -3.16
N ALA A 89 -3.54 5.49 -2.53
CA ALA A 89 -4.22 6.20 -1.44
C ALA A 89 -3.68 7.64 -1.28
N PRO A 90 -4.49 8.58 -0.77
CA PRO A 90 -4.04 9.95 -0.49
C PRO A 90 -3.16 9.98 0.77
N VAL A 91 -1.86 9.71 0.65
CA VAL A 91 -0.95 9.66 1.82
C VAL A 91 -0.26 11.01 2.03
N SER A 92 0.34 11.54 0.96
CA SER A 92 1.17 12.75 0.99
C SER A 92 0.40 14.03 0.71
N ARG A 93 -0.74 13.91 0.01
CA ARG A 93 -1.60 15.01 -0.42
C ARG A 93 -3.05 14.55 -0.53
N ARG A 94 -3.98 15.51 -0.43
CA ARG A 94 -5.43 15.28 -0.58
C ARG A 94 -5.88 15.28 -2.04
N GLU A 95 -5.17 16.04 -2.88
CA GLU A 95 -5.46 16.17 -4.31
C GLU A 95 -4.62 15.14 -5.07
N GLY A 96 -5.27 14.03 -5.43
CA GLY A 96 -4.63 12.88 -6.04
C GLY A 96 -4.00 11.91 -5.04
N TRP A 97 -3.77 10.70 -5.51
CA TRP A 97 -3.35 9.56 -4.71
C TRP A 97 -1.88 9.24 -4.99
N ASP A 98 -1.21 8.74 -3.96
CA ASP A 98 0.12 8.14 -4.09
C ASP A 98 -0.01 6.67 -4.43
N VAL A 99 0.94 6.16 -5.21
CA VAL A 99 1.08 4.73 -5.49
C VAL A 99 1.94 4.12 -4.40
N ILE A 100 1.39 3.12 -3.71
CA ILE A 100 2.06 2.34 -2.68
C ILE A 100 2.47 0.99 -3.26
N ILE A 101 3.75 0.65 -3.11
CA ILE A 101 4.32 -0.61 -3.62
C ILE A 101 5.05 -1.35 -2.51
N GLY A 102 4.72 -2.64 -2.37
CA GLY A 102 5.42 -3.59 -1.54
C GLY A 102 6.41 -4.42 -2.36
N TRP A 103 7.69 -4.35 -2.03
CA TRP A 103 8.75 -5.11 -2.70
C TRP A 103 9.16 -6.31 -1.84
N GLN A 104 8.93 -7.53 -2.32
CA GLN A 104 9.30 -8.74 -1.60
C GLN A 104 10.79 -8.73 -1.25
N ASN A 105 11.11 -8.96 0.02
CA ASN A 105 12.47 -9.23 0.48
C ASN A 105 12.65 -10.73 0.79
N GLU A 106 13.89 -11.13 1.11
CA GLU A 106 14.24 -12.54 1.33
C GLU A 106 13.58 -13.17 2.58
N SER A 107 13.02 -12.38 3.50
CA SER A 107 12.59 -12.80 4.84
C SER A 107 11.07 -12.82 5.07
N ALA A 108 10.28 -13.14 4.04
CA ALA A 108 8.79 -13.11 4.10
C ALA A 108 8.22 -11.75 4.56
N SER A 109 8.97 -10.69 4.29
CA SER A 109 8.59 -9.31 4.52
C SER A 109 8.73 -8.53 3.22
N SER A 110 8.24 -7.31 3.23
CA SER A 110 8.29 -6.41 2.08
C SER A 110 8.92 -5.09 2.47
N GLU A 111 9.61 -4.48 1.52
CA GLU A 111 10.06 -3.10 1.62
C GLU A 111 9.03 -2.18 0.97
N LEU A 112 8.62 -1.14 1.68
CA LEU A 112 7.65 -0.14 1.24
C LEU A 112 8.31 0.90 0.36
N ASP A 113 7.69 1.20 -0.78
CA ASP A 113 7.87 2.45 -1.51
C ASP A 113 6.52 3.21 -1.56
N ILE A 114 6.60 4.53 -1.48
CA ILE A 114 5.48 5.44 -1.78
C ILE A 114 5.95 6.33 -2.93
N ILE A 115 5.16 6.38 -4.00
CA ILE A 115 5.50 7.03 -5.25
C ILE A 115 4.40 8.00 -5.64
N GLN A 116 4.79 9.23 -5.94
CA GLN A 116 3.91 10.26 -6.50
C GLN A 116 4.15 10.39 -7.99
N LEU A 117 3.09 10.51 -8.80
CA LEU A 117 3.20 11.02 -10.16
C LEU A 117 3.22 12.55 -10.11
N THR A 118 4.28 13.15 -10.65
CA THR A 118 4.44 14.61 -10.75
C THR A 118 4.51 15.02 -12.23
N PRO A 119 4.40 16.32 -12.56
CA PRO A 119 4.61 16.79 -13.94
C PRO A 119 5.99 16.45 -14.53
N THR A 120 7.00 16.16 -13.70
CA THR A 120 8.33 15.75 -14.14
C THR A 120 8.54 14.23 -14.13
N GLY A 121 7.51 13.45 -13.79
CA GLY A 121 7.52 11.99 -13.72
C GLY A 121 7.33 11.44 -12.31
N TYR A 122 7.64 10.16 -12.14
CA TYR A 122 7.48 9.48 -10.86
C TYR A 122 8.55 9.88 -9.84
N GLN A 123 8.12 10.30 -8.66
CA GLN A 123 8.97 10.66 -7.54
C GLN A 123 8.75 9.70 -6.37
N ARG A 124 9.82 9.06 -5.88
CA ARG A 124 9.79 8.30 -4.62
C ARG A 124 9.77 9.27 -3.44
N LEU A 125 8.84 9.06 -2.52
CA LEU A 125 8.59 9.93 -1.38
C LEU A 125 9.33 9.53 -0.11
N ILE A 126 9.62 8.24 0.07
CA ILE A 126 10.33 7.71 1.25
C ILE A 126 11.68 7.12 0.89
N PRO A 127 12.69 7.17 1.78
CA PRO A 127 13.94 6.46 1.58
C PRO A 127 13.71 4.93 1.62
N PRO A 128 14.59 4.14 0.96
CA PRO A 128 14.54 2.69 1.04
C PRO A 128 14.77 2.20 2.47
N GLY A 129 14.34 0.96 2.75
CA GLY A 129 14.57 0.27 4.03
C GLY A 129 13.41 0.28 5.02
N THR A 130 12.25 0.86 4.66
CA THR A 130 11.03 0.72 5.48
C THR A 130 10.41 -0.64 5.22
N THR A 131 10.49 -1.57 6.17
CA THR A 131 10.01 -2.95 5.99
C THR A 131 8.77 -3.28 6.80
N TYR A 132 7.97 -4.22 6.31
CA TYR A 132 6.76 -4.71 6.99
C TYR A 132 6.45 -6.17 6.63
N SER A 133 5.59 -6.81 7.42
CA SER A 133 5.01 -8.12 7.13
C SER A 133 3.54 -8.03 6.74
N HIS A 134 2.79 -7.07 7.33
CA HIS A 134 1.47 -6.66 6.85
C HIS A 134 1.37 -5.15 6.76
N LEU A 135 0.68 -4.67 5.73
CA LEU A 135 0.46 -3.27 5.43
C LEU A 135 -1.02 -2.96 5.48
N GLU A 136 -1.39 -1.90 6.19
CA GLU A 136 -2.74 -1.35 6.17
C GLU A 136 -2.69 0.15 5.92
N ILE A 137 -3.64 0.64 5.12
CA ILE A 137 -3.72 2.03 4.68
C ILE A 137 -5.14 2.49 4.91
N GLU A 138 -5.33 3.50 5.77
CA GLU A 138 -6.64 4.03 6.12
C GLU A 138 -6.53 5.49 6.55
N ASP A 139 -7.54 6.32 6.23
CA ASP A 139 -7.77 7.62 6.88
C ASP A 139 -8.27 7.38 8.32
N MET A 140 -7.32 7.31 9.24
CA MET A 140 -7.57 6.92 10.63
C MET A 140 -8.04 8.15 11.41
N PRO A 141 -9.24 8.12 12.03
CA PRO A 141 -9.73 9.25 12.78
C PRO A 141 -8.87 9.50 14.03
N ASN A 142 -8.53 10.77 14.25
CA ASN A 142 -8.02 11.25 15.54
C ASN A 142 -9.14 11.97 16.32
N ARG A 143 -8.78 12.75 17.35
CA ARG A 143 -9.77 13.50 18.17
C ARG A 143 -10.59 14.51 17.38
N ASP A 144 -10.03 15.04 16.28
CA ASP A 144 -10.67 16.02 15.40
C ASP A 144 -11.40 15.33 14.23
N GLY A 145 -11.36 14.00 14.16
CA GLY A 145 -11.98 13.20 13.11
C GLY A 145 -10.98 12.79 12.02
N ARG A 146 -11.51 12.55 10.82
CA ARG A 146 -10.74 12.19 9.63
C ARG A 146 -10.27 13.43 8.89
N ASP A 147 -9.04 13.42 8.41
CA ASP A 147 -8.44 14.56 7.72
C ASP A 147 -8.36 14.36 6.19
N GLY A 148 -8.81 13.23 5.67
CA GLY A 148 -8.79 12.92 4.24
C GLY A 148 -7.42 12.48 3.73
N LEU A 149 -6.41 12.35 4.60
CA LEU A 149 -5.15 11.68 4.31
C LEU A 149 -5.14 10.31 4.99
N CYS A 150 -4.54 9.33 4.35
CA CYS A 150 -4.37 8.01 4.92
C CYS A 150 -3.10 7.94 5.77
N GLU A 151 -3.27 7.48 7.01
CA GLU A 151 -2.21 6.87 7.78
C GLU A 151 -1.86 5.47 7.26
N ILE A 152 -0.64 5.05 7.58
CA ILE A 152 -0.10 3.73 7.24
C ILE A 152 0.17 3.00 8.54
N ALA A 153 -0.38 1.80 8.70
CA ALA A 153 0.03 0.88 9.76
C ALA A 153 0.90 -0.23 9.20
N LEU A 154 2.07 -0.40 9.80
CA LEU A 154 3.01 -1.46 9.48
C LEU A 154 3.03 -2.46 10.63
N TRP A 155 2.80 -3.73 10.29
CA TRP A 155 2.93 -4.86 11.20
C TRP A 155 4.23 -5.58 10.85
N VAL A 156 5.23 -5.47 11.71
CA VAL A 156 6.53 -6.12 11.52
C VAL A 156 6.54 -7.39 12.36
N LYS A 157 6.75 -8.54 11.72
CA LYS A 157 6.81 -9.82 12.40
C LYS A 157 8.00 -9.85 13.37
N ASP A 158 7.73 -10.19 14.63
CA ASP A 158 8.75 -10.39 15.67
C ASP A 158 9.04 -11.89 15.82
N SER A 159 8.01 -12.68 16.20
CA SER A 159 8.11 -14.13 16.36
C SER A 159 6.76 -14.81 16.17
N ASP A 160 6.69 -15.93 15.45
CA ASP A 160 5.46 -16.68 15.19
C ASP A 160 4.28 -15.79 14.71
N GLN A 161 3.24 -15.56 15.54
CA GLN A 161 2.13 -14.65 15.23
C GLN A 161 2.18 -13.34 16.02
N ALA A 162 3.33 -13.02 16.62
CA ALA A 162 3.59 -11.75 17.26
C ALA A 162 4.13 -10.73 16.24
N TYR A 163 3.51 -9.55 16.24
CA TYR A 163 3.84 -8.43 15.38
C TYR A 163 4.01 -7.15 16.19
N GLN A 164 5.13 -6.46 15.94
CA GLN A 164 5.27 -5.07 16.36
C GLN A 164 4.48 -4.19 15.40
N VAL A 165 3.51 -3.45 15.94
CA VAL A 165 2.61 -2.60 15.14
C VAL A 165 2.92 -1.13 15.41
N GLN A 166 3.11 -0.37 14.33
CA GLN A 166 3.32 1.08 14.38
C GLN A 166 2.50 1.76 13.30
N THR A 167 1.75 2.79 13.68
CA THR A 167 1.04 3.71 12.78
C THR A 167 1.95 4.87 12.41
N TYR A 168 1.87 5.32 11.16
CA TYR A 168 2.65 6.40 10.59
C TYR A 168 1.73 7.38 9.89
N ARG A 169 2.09 8.66 9.94
CA ARG A 169 1.49 9.69 9.08
C ARG A 169 2.56 10.30 8.20
N TRP A 170 2.13 10.90 7.09
CA TRP A 170 3.02 11.70 6.28
C TRP A 170 3.38 13.01 7.00
N ALA A 171 4.68 13.31 7.03
CA ALA A 171 5.22 14.64 7.27
C ALA A 171 6.04 15.02 6.03
N PRO A 172 6.35 16.32 5.81
CA PRO A 172 7.16 16.71 4.66
C PRO A 172 8.40 15.84 4.51
N TYR A 173 8.44 15.10 3.40
CA TYR A 173 9.53 14.22 2.96
C TYR A 173 9.76 12.93 3.76
N ARG A 174 8.87 12.53 4.68
CA ARG A 174 9.03 11.27 5.41
C ARG A 174 7.75 10.79 6.10
N LEU A 175 7.68 9.49 6.35
CA LEU A 175 6.76 8.91 7.33
C LEU A 175 7.28 9.18 8.74
N VAL A 176 6.38 9.60 9.63
CA VAL A 176 6.68 9.76 11.07
C VAL A 176 5.70 8.91 11.89
N PRO A 177 6.18 8.23 12.96
CA PRO A 177 5.29 7.54 13.89
C PRO A 177 4.19 8.47 14.39
N ASN A 178 2.96 7.98 14.40
CA ASN A 178 1.80 8.73 14.83
C ASN A 178 1.07 8.04 15.97
N HIS A 179 0.81 8.77 17.06
CA HIS A 179 0.19 8.27 18.29
C HIS A 179 -1.25 8.78 18.51
N ASP A 180 -1.68 9.84 17.82
CA ASP A 180 -3.01 10.43 18.03
C ASP A 180 -4.15 9.52 17.56
N VAL A 181 -3.89 8.66 16.56
CA VAL A 181 -4.80 7.64 16.02
C VAL A 181 -4.79 6.32 16.81
N HIS A 182 -3.89 6.16 17.79
CA HIS A 182 -3.79 4.92 18.55
C HIS A 182 -5.11 4.47 19.21
N PRO A 183 -5.90 5.35 19.86
CA PRO A 183 -7.17 4.96 20.48
C PRO A 183 -8.17 4.34 19.49
N TYR A 184 -8.07 4.68 18.20
CA TYR A 184 -8.84 4.08 17.13
C TYR A 184 -8.19 2.77 16.66
N TYR A 185 -6.97 2.85 16.13
CA TYR A 185 -6.34 1.74 15.41
C TYR A 185 -6.01 0.55 16.31
N PHE A 186 -5.55 0.81 17.55
CA PHE A 186 -5.16 -0.26 18.47
C PHE A 186 -6.35 -1.03 19.06
N GLN A 187 -7.61 -0.62 18.82
CA GLN A 187 -8.75 -1.49 19.09
C GLN A 187 -8.72 -2.75 18.22
N LYS A 188 -8.36 -2.61 16.95
CA LYS A 188 -8.21 -3.73 16.02
C LYS A 188 -7.02 -4.61 16.44
N VAL A 189 -5.89 -3.99 16.79
CA VAL A 189 -4.70 -4.71 17.28
C VAL A 189 -5.01 -5.49 18.57
N SER A 190 -5.78 -4.89 19.49
CA SER A 190 -6.20 -5.55 20.73
C SER A 190 -7.04 -6.79 20.42
N ARG A 191 -8.05 -6.68 19.55
CA ARG A 191 -8.89 -7.83 19.14
C ARG A 191 -8.07 -8.95 18.51
N TYR A 192 -7.06 -8.61 17.71
CA TYR A 192 -6.14 -9.60 17.14
C TYR A 192 -5.45 -10.41 18.25
N TYR A 193 -4.84 -9.74 19.23
CA TYR A 193 -4.16 -10.43 20.34
C TYR A 193 -5.11 -11.09 21.33
N GLU A 194 -6.33 -10.58 21.54
CA GLU A 194 -7.37 -11.26 22.33
C GLU A 194 -7.70 -12.64 21.75
N ASN A 195 -7.80 -12.74 20.42
CA ASN A 195 -8.02 -14.02 19.75
C ASN A 195 -6.81 -14.95 19.90
N LEU A 196 -5.58 -14.44 19.70
CA LEU A 196 -4.37 -15.24 19.87
C LEU A 196 -4.20 -15.77 21.31
N VAL A 197 -4.47 -14.95 22.33
CA VAL A 197 -4.41 -15.39 23.74
C VAL A 197 -5.48 -16.44 24.03
N ARG A 198 -6.66 -16.36 23.39
CA ARG A 198 -7.71 -17.38 23.53
C ARG A 198 -7.31 -18.71 22.87
N GLU A 199 -6.69 -18.64 21.69
CA GLU A 199 -6.28 -19.81 20.91
C GLU A 199 -5.01 -20.47 21.46
N GLN A 200 -4.07 -19.67 21.97
CA GLN A 200 -2.76 -20.09 22.46
C GLN A 200 -2.48 -19.51 23.86
N PRO A 201 -3.25 -19.93 24.89
CA PRO A 201 -3.17 -19.33 26.23
C PRO A 201 -1.83 -19.54 26.93
N ASP A 202 -1.06 -20.54 26.51
CA ASP A 202 0.24 -20.92 27.06
C ASP A 202 1.41 -20.10 26.50
N GLN A 203 1.17 -19.21 25.53
CA GLN A 203 2.18 -18.31 24.96
C GLN A 203 2.17 -16.96 25.70
N PRO A 204 3.07 -16.73 26.68
CA PRO A 204 3.05 -15.50 27.48
C PRO A 204 3.31 -14.24 26.65
N VAL A 205 4.04 -14.38 25.55
CA VAL A 205 4.35 -13.28 24.63
C VAL A 205 3.08 -12.58 24.13
N TYR A 206 2.03 -13.33 23.75
CA TYR A 206 0.79 -12.74 23.24
C TYR A 206 0.05 -11.91 24.28
N ARG A 207 0.16 -12.25 25.57
CA ARG A 207 -0.42 -11.42 26.65
C ARG A 207 0.30 -10.08 26.76
N SER A 208 1.63 -10.06 26.65
CA SER A 208 2.39 -8.82 26.68
C SER A 208 2.03 -7.89 25.51
N TYR A 209 1.84 -8.43 24.30
CA TYR A 209 1.36 -7.64 23.16
C TYR A 209 -0.08 -7.18 23.32
N LEU A 210 -0.96 -8.02 23.91
CA LEU A 210 -2.32 -7.62 24.22
C LEU A 210 -2.35 -6.44 25.20
N GLU A 211 -1.60 -6.51 26.29
CA GLU A 211 -1.50 -5.44 27.28
C GLU A 211 -0.97 -4.14 26.66
N ASP A 212 0.04 -4.22 25.80
CA ASP A 212 0.56 -3.05 25.08
C ASP A 212 -0.49 -2.45 24.13
N ALA A 213 -1.21 -3.30 23.39
CA ALA A 213 -2.25 -2.87 22.48
C ALA A 213 -3.42 -2.22 23.22
N GLN A 214 -3.87 -2.81 24.32
CA GLN A 214 -4.94 -2.25 25.16
C GLN A 214 -4.52 -0.90 25.75
N ARG A 215 -3.28 -0.79 26.25
CA ARG A 215 -2.75 0.49 26.75
C ARG A 215 -2.76 1.57 25.67
N LYS A 216 -2.32 1.24 24.45
CA LYS A 216 -2.34 2.17 23.31
C LYS A 216 -3.76 2.52 22.85
N ALA A 217 -4.71 1.58 22.96
CA ALA A 217 -6.12 1.82 22.70
C ALA A 217 -6.80 2.72 23.77
N GLY A 218 -6.11 3.02 24.88
CA GLY A 218 -6.66 3.77 26.01
C GLY A 218 -7.37 2.91 27.05
N GLY A 219 -7.17 1.59 27.01
CA GLY A 219 -7.55 0.67 28.08
C GLY A 219 -6.65 0.82 29.30
N ASN A 220 -7.26 0.77 30.49
CA ASN A 220 -6.57 0.74 31.79
C ASN A 220 -5.99 -0.63 32.09
#